data_AF-A0A0S4KQ62-F1
#
_entry.id   AF-A0A0S4KQ62-F1
#
_cell.length_a   1.000
_cell.length_b   1.000
_cell.length_c   1.000
_cell.angle_alpha   90.00
_cell.angle_beta   90.00
_cell.angle_gamma   90.00
#
_symmetry.space_group_name_H-M   'P 1'
#
loop_
_entity.id
_entity.type
_entity.pdbx_description
1 polymer ?
#
loop_
_entity_poly.entity_id
_entity_poly.type
_entity_poly.pdbx_seq_one_letter_code
_entity_poly.pdbx_strand_id
1 'polypeptide(L)' 'MTCSRCEGLMLEEYLFDLDGGCAERWATSWRCVNCGQRDDAVIRQHRRAKPAVVAPAACMVPEMTRLPREFDNLERFAA' A
#
# COMPACT_ATOMS: atom_id res chain seq x y z
N MET A 1 -8.75 19.23 -0.26
CA MET A 1 -7.46 18.57 -0.56
C MET A 1 -7.56 17.93 -1.94
N THR A 2 -6.71 18.32 -2.90
CA THR A 2 -6.65 17.76 -4.27
C THR A 2 -5.30 17.08 -4.50
N CYS A 3 -5.30 16.00 -5.29
CA CYS A 3 -4.09 15.25 -5.57
C CYS A 3 -3.14 16.05 -6.48
N SER A 4 -1.86 16.17 -6.10
CA SER A 4 -0.85 16.86 -6.91
C SER A 4 -0.50 16.17 -8.24
N ARG A 5 -0.89 14.91 -8.42
CA ARG A 5 -0.59 14.12 -9.63
C ARG A 5 -1.71 14.15 -10.67
N CYS A 6 -2.96 14.10 -10.23
CA CYS A 6 -4.11 13.92 -11.13
C CYS A 6 -5.31 14.81 -10.78
N GLU A 7 -5.14 15.75 -9.83
CA GLU A 7 -6.19 16.67 -9.35
C GLU A 7 -7.41 15.96 -8.74
N GLY A 8 -7.30 14.66 -8.49
CA GLY A 8 -8.38 13.85 -7.94
C GLY A 8 -8.61 14.07 -6.45
N LEU A 9 -9.68 13.47 -5.94
CA LEU A 9 -10.04 13.51 -4.52
C LEU A 9 -8.96 12.81 -3.68
N MET A 10 -8.62 13.43 -2.55
CA MET A 10 -7.78 12.83 -1.52
C MET A 10 -8.59 12.56 -0.26
N LEU A 11 -8.43 11.37 0.30
CA LEU A 11 -9.03 10.97 1.57
C LEU A 11 -7.95 10.91 2.65
N GLU A 12 -8.33 11.31 3.86
CA GLU A 12 -7.50 11.14 5.05
C GLU A 12 -7.58 9.69 5.52
N GLU A 13 -6.43 9.09 5.78
CA GLU A 13 -6.26 7.72 6.24
C GLU A 13 -5.35 7.71 7.48
N TYR A 14 -5.71 6.91 8.47
CA TYR A 14 -4.89 6.68 9.67
C TYR A 14 -4.06 5.42 9.48
N LEU A 15 -2.76 5.54 9.72
CA LEU A 15 -1.79 4.47 9.55
C LEU A 15 -1.17 4.13 10.87
N PHE A 16 -1.01 2.84 11.11
CA PHE A 16 -0.34 2.39 12.30
C PHE A 16 1.18 2.45 12.12
N ASP A 17 1.87 3.22 12.96
CA ASP A 17 3.32 3.21 13.00
C ASP A 17 3.79 2.03 13.88
N LEU A 18 4.43 1.04 13.25
CA LEU A 18 4.94 -0.15 13.92
C LEU A 18 6.32 0.09 14.55
N ASP A 19 7.05 1.10 14.07
CA ASP A 19 8.44 1.37 14.47
C ASP A 19 8.53 2.53 15.49
N GLY A 20 7.46 3.33 15.62
CA GLY A 20 7.33 4.42 16.58
C GLY A 20 7.17 3.93 18.03
N GLY A 21 8.12 4.26 18.90
CA GLY A 21 8.10 3.89 20.31
C GLY A 21 6.81 4.33 21.03
N CYS A 22 5.92 3.37 21.30
CA CYS A 22 4.78 3.30 22.23
C CYS A 22 3.77 4.47 22.38
N ALA A 23 4.09 5.73 22.06
CA ALA A 23 3.26 6.89 22.40
C ALA A 23 2.45 7.46 21.23
N GLU A 24 2.92 7.34 19.98
CA GLU A 24 2.23 7.87 18.79
C GLU A 24 2.07 6.77 17.74
N ARG A 25 1.10 5.88 17.99
CA ARG A 25 0.83 4.71 17.15
C ARG A 25 0.08 5.01 15.85
N TRP A 26 -0.44 6.23 15.67
CA TRP A 26 -1.28 6.58 14.53
C TRP A 26 -0.73 7.82 13.82
N ALA A 27 -0.30 7.64 12.57
CA ALA A 27 0.08 8.72 11.67
C ALA A 27 -1.08 9.00 10.70
N THR A 28 -1.36 10.27 10.43
CA THR A 28 -2.30 10.66 9.38
C THR A 28 -1.58 10.72 8.03
N SER A 29 -2.25 10.22 6.98
CA SER A 29 -1.81 10.36 5.60
C SER A 29 -2.98 10.69 4.69
N TRP A 30 -2.66 11.16 3.49
CA TRP A 30 -3.66 11.39 2.46
C TRP A 30 -3.43 10.46 1.28
N ARG A 31 -4.48 9.75 0.84
CA ARG A 31 -4.43 8.90 -0.34
C ARG A 31 -5.40 9.40 -1.39
N CYS A 32 -4.89 9.56 -2.61
CA CYS A 32 -5.74 9.82 -3.75
C CYS A 32 -6.48 8.53 -4.17
N VAL A 33 -7.81 8.59 -4.21
CA VAL A 33 -8.63 7.45 -4.64
C VAL A 33 -8.54 7.16 -6.14
N ASN A 34 -8.14 8.16 -6.93
CA ASN A 34 -8.05 8.03 -8.40
C ASN A 34 -6.72 7.41 -8.86
N CYS A 35 -5.58 7.89 -8.33
CA CYS A 35 -4.25 7.49 -8.81
C CYS A 35 -3.37 6.78 -7.77
N GLY A 36 -3.84 6.66 -6.52
CA GLY A 36 -3.08 6.02 -5.44
C GLY A 36 -1.88 6.83 -4.93
N GLN A 37 -1.66 8.05 -5.42
CA GLN A 37 -0.64 8.94 -4.87
C GLN A 37 -0.93 9.16 -3.38
N ARG A 38 0.10 8.94 -2.56
CA ARG A 38 0.01 9.12 -1.11
C ARG A 38 0.87 10.28 -0.65
N ASP A 39 0.30 11.12 0.19
CA ASP A 39 1.01 12.19 0.87
C ASP A 39 1.11 11.88 2.36
N ASP A 40 2.32 11.58 2.79
CA ASP A 40 2.67 11.04 4.10
C ASP A 40 4.05 11.58 4.46
N ALA A 41 4.18 12.20 5.64
CA ALA A 41 5.39 12.90 6.03
C ALA A 41 6.61 11.97 6.12
N VAL A 42 6.42 10.74 6.61
CA VAL A 42 7.46 9.73 6.77
C VAL A 42 7.90 9.21 5.41
N ILE A 43 6.96 8.82 4.53
CA ILE A 43 7.26 8.42 3.15
C ILE A 43 7.98 9.55 2.41
N ARG A 44 7.53 10.80 2.58
CA ARG A 44 8.13 11.97 1.94
C ARG A 44 9.56 12.19 2.43
N GLN A 45 9.82 12.02 3.73
CA GLN A 45 11.16 12.10 4.31
C GLN A 45 12.08 11.00 3.77
N HIS A 46 11.63 9.75 3.74
CA HIS A 46 12.42 8.64 3.21
C HIS A 46 12.77 8.81 1.73
N ARG A 47 11.83 9.31 0.91
CA ARG A 47 12.09 9.63 -0.51
C ARG A 47 13.13 10.75 -0.68
N ARG A 48 13.16 11.74 0.21
CA ARG A 48 14.18 12.80 0.20
C ARG A 48 15.55 12.27 0.63
N ALA A 49 15.58 11.39 1.63
CA ALA A 49 16.81 10.80 2.15
C ALA A 49 17.43 9.77 1.19
N LYS A 50 16.61 9.10 0.37
CA LYS A 50 17.06 8.12 -0.63
C LYS A 50 16.40 8.47 -1.97
N PRO A 51 17.08 9.21 -2.87
CA PRO A 51 16.57 9.35 -4.23
C PRO A 51 16.36 7.96 -4.80
N ALA A 52 15.16 7.72 -5.34
CA ALA A 52 14.83 6.43 -5.90
C ALA A 52 15.83 6.12 -7.03
N VAL A 53 16.69 5.13 -6.83
CA VAL A 53 17.32 4.43 -7.94
C VAL A 53 16.20 3.61 -8.55
N VAL A 54 15.43 4.26 -9.44
CA VAL A 54 14.47 3.57 -10.28
C VAL A 54 15.30 2.80 -11.29
N ALA A 55 15.78 1.62 -10.90
CA ALA A 55 16.09 0.61 -11.89
C ALA A 55 14.79 0.41 -12.67
N PRO A 56 14.81 0.46 -14.02
CA PRO A 56 13.61 0.16 -14.78
C PRO A 56 13.12 -1.19 -14.26
N ALA A 57 11.89 -1.22 -13.76
CA ALA A 57 11.24 -2.47 -13.43
C ALA A 57 11.23 -3.27 -14.74
N ALA A 58 12.17 -4.20 -14.89
CA ALA A 58 12.02 -5.25 -15.86
C ALA A 58 10.64 -5.83 -15.57
N CYS A 59 9.75 -5.80 -16.56
CA CYS A 59 8.43 -6.38 -16.47
C CYS A 59 8.60 -7.89 -16.27
N MET A 60 8.91 -8.32 -15.04
CA MET A 60 8.79 -9.70 -14.64
C MET A 60 7.31 -9.91 -14.42
N VAL A 61 6.62 -10.37 -15.47
CA VAL A 61 5.34 -11.06 -15.29
C VAL A 61 5.59 -12.15 -14.24
N PRO A 62 4.95 -12.10 -13.07
CA PRO A 62 4.99 -13.24 -12.17
C PRO A 62 4.29 -14.36 -12.93
N GLU A 63 5.03 -15.41 -13.25
CA GLU A 63 4.42 -16.66 -13.69
C GLU A 63 3.43 -17.05 -12.59
N MET A 64 2.14 -16.96 -12.93
CA MET A 64 1.04 -17.34 -12.04
C MET A 64 1.10 -18.86 -11.92
N THR A 65 1.98 -19.37 -11.06
CA THR A 65 1.87 -20.74 -10.57
C THR A 65 0.58 -20.78 -9.77
N ARG A 66 -0.50 -21.25 -10.41
CA ARG A 66 -1.80 -21.47 -9.78
C ARG A 66 -1.58 -22.44 -8.63
N LEU A 67 -1.47 -21.93 -7.41
CA LEU A 67 -1.62 -22.76 -6.21
C LEU A 67 -3.07 -23.27 -6.22
N PRO A 68 -3.29 -24.60 -6.13
CA PRO A 68 -4.64 -25.14 -6.01
C PRO A 68 -5.31 -24.53 -4.79
N ARG A 69 -6.53 -24.00 -4.95
CA ARG A 69 -7.36 -23.58 -3.82
C ARG A 69 -7.75 -24.82 -3.02
N GLU A 70 -7.13 -25.04 -1.87
CA GLU A 70 -7.50 -26.10 -0.92
C GLU A 70 -8.84 -25.87 -0.19
N PHE A 71 -9.81 -25.19 -0.82
CA PHE A 71 -11.09 -24.84 -0.19
C PHE A 71 -12.32 -25.59 -0.74
N ASP A 72 -12.15 -26.59 -1.60
CA ASP A 72 -13.27 -27.41 -2.11
C ASP A 72 -13.55 -28.69 -1.28
N ASN A 73 -13.28 -28.70 0.04
CA ASN A 73 -13.53 -29.88 0.88
C ASN A 73 -14.36 -29.64 2.16
N LEU A 74 -15.12 -28.55 2.26
CA LEU A 74 -16.02 -28.37 3.42
C LEU A 74 -17.45 -28.91 3.23
N GLU A 75 -17.81 -29.44 2.06
CA GLU A 75 -19.15 -30.02 1.83
C GLU A 75 -19.25 -31.53 2.12
N ARG A 76 -18.21 -32.17 2.67
CA ARG A 76 -18.22 -33.63 2.94
C ARG A 76 -18.51 -34.04 4.39
N PHE A 77 -18.80 -33.11 5.29
CA PHE A 77 -19.12 -33.40 6.70
C PHE A 77 -20.55 -33.04 7.14
N ALA A 78 -21.45 -32.78 6.19
CA ALA A 78 -22.89 -32.75 6.44
C ALA A 78 -23.53 -34.02 5.86
N ALA A 79 -23.27 -35.15 6.52
CA ALA A 79 -24.00 -36.41 6.34
C ALA A 79 -24.70 -36.74 7.66
#